data_AF-A0A539D1M5-F1
#
_entry.id   AF-A0A539D1M5-F1
#
_cell.length_a   1.000
_cell.length_b   1.000
_cell.length_c   1.000
_cell.angle_alpha   90.00
_cell.angle_beta   90.00
_cell.angle_gamma   90.00
#
_symmetry.space_group_name_H-M   'P 1'
#
loop_
_entity.id
_entity.type
_entity.pdbx_description
1 polymer ?
#
loop_
_entity_poly.entity_id
_entity_poly.type
_entity_poly.pdbx_seq_one_letter_code
_entity_poly.pdbx_strand_id
1 'polypeptide(L)'
;MRELPPVTRLRRKYGVVAPELDERRRRQWAAAEAREIGYGGVSIVARATGLARSTIHAGLRDLTATRRQRVKAAERIRRAGAGRRPLTTSDPALLAALLALIESTTRGDPESPLRWTCKSTAQLADELTQQRHPVSPRTVATLLKGAGYSLQANRKTREGASHPDRDAQFRYLTGLITACHQRRQPTISVDTKKKELVGDFKNGGREWRPQGQPLPVRVHDFLDPALGKAIPYGVYDLANNEGWVSVGIDHDTAEFAVNAIRLWWTRMGRHRFPRTRTLLITADGGGSNGPRSRLWKWALQRLADDFDLTLSICHLPPGTSKWNKIEHRLFSFISQNWRGKPLVSHQAIVNLIAATTTRTGLRVKAALDTRRYETARHVPDEVFARLRIAPHAFHGDWNYTIAPRH
;
A
#
# COMPACT_ATOMS: atom_id res chain seq x y z
N MET A 1 51.57 -38.74 34.61
CA MET A 1 50.17 -38.64 34.15
C MET A 1 49.86 -39.86 33.29
N ARG A 2 48.94 -40.75 33.69
CA ARG A 2 48.53 -41.88 32.83
C ARG A 2 47.81 -41.31 31.59
N GLU A 3 48.25 -41.67 30.39
CA GLU A 3 47.58 -41.28 29.15
C GLU A 3 46.15 -41.85 29.14
N LEU A 4 45.16 -40.97 28.97
CA LEU A 4 43.76 -41.39 28.87
C LEU A 4 43.57 -42.23 27.60
N PRO A 5 42.78 -43.32 27.65
CA PRO A 5 42.46 -44.11 26.47
C PRO A 5 41.95 -43.23 25.31
N PRO A 6 42.31 -43.51 24.05
CA PRO A 6 41.98 -42.66 22.90
C PRO A 6 40.48 -42.32 22.79
N VAL A 7 39.62 -43.29 23.09
CA VAL A 7 38.15 -43.12 23.09
C VAL A 7 37.69 -42.10 24.13
N THR A 8 38.26 -42.14 25.34
CA THR A 8 37.90 -41.24 26.45
C THR A 8 38.32 -39.81 26.16
N ARG A 9 39.51 -39.62 25.56
CA ARG A 9 40.01 -38.31 25.14
C ARG A 9 39.14 -37.70 24.04
N LEU A 10 38.76 -38.48 23.03
CA LEU A 10 37.90 -38.04 21.93
C LEU A 10 36.48 -37.72 22.40
N ARG A 11 35.92 -38.54 23.30
CA ARG A 11 34.58 -38.30 23.85
C ARG A 11 34.52 -36.98 24.59
N ARG A 12 35.55 -36.67 25.40
CA ARG A 12 35.66 -35.38 26.10
C ARG A 12 35.75 -34.20 25.12
N LYS A 13 36.62 -34.29 24.11
CA LYS A 13 36.74 -33.24 23.08
C LYS A 13 35.41 -33.02 22.34
N TYR A 14 34.78 -34.09 21.88
CA TYR A 14 33.53 -34.01 21.11
C TYR A 14 32.39 -33.44 21.96
N GLY A 15 32.27 -33.83 23.23
CA GLY A 15 31.22 -33.35 24.12
C GLY A 15 31.22 -31.82 24.31
N VAL A 16 32.40 -31.19 24.30
CA VAL A 16 32.52 -29.72 24.42
C VAL A 16 32.00 -29.00 23.17
N VAL A 17 32.32 -29.51 21.97
CA VAL A 17 31.99 -28.83 20.72
C VAL A 17 30.65 -29.27 20.12
N ALA A 18 30.15 -30.46 20.46
CA ALA A 18 28.95 -31.05 19.87
C ALA A 18 27.71 -30.13 19.83
N PRO A 19 27.41 -29.30 20.85
CA PRO A 19 26.27 -28.39 20.82
C PRO A 19 26.34 -27.32 19.71
N GLU A 20 27.55 -26.92 19.33
CA GLU A 20 27.79 -25.83 18.36
C GLU A 20 27.96 -26.32 16.91
N LEU A 21 28.08 -27.64 16.72
CA LEU A 21 28.31 -28.24 15.41
C LEU A 21 26.99 -28.70 14.77
N ASP A 22 26.73 -28.19 13.56
CA ASP A 22 25.71 -28.75 12.66
C ASP A 22 26.09 -30.15 12.14
N GLU A 23 25.14 -30.84 11.50
CA GLU A 23 25.32 -32.22 11.02
C GLU A 23 26.56 -32.40 10.14
N ARG A 24 26.89 -31.40 9.32
CA ARG A 24 28.06 -31.45 8.45
C ARG A 24 29.35 -31.20 9.22
N ARG A 25 29.37 -30.21 10.11
CA ARG A 25 30.54 -29.88 10.92
C ARG A 25 30.91 -31.05 11.83
N ARG A 26 29.92 -31.73 12.42
CA ARG A 26 30.12 -32.99 13.18
C ARG A 26 30.79 -34.06 12.33
N ARG A 27 30.32 -34.26 11.10
CA ARG A 27 30.88 -35.23 10.15
C ARG A 27 32.33 -34.90 9.77
N GLN A 28 32.64 -33.63 9.50
CA GLN A 28 33.98 -33.20 9.13
C GLN A 28 34.98 -33.30 10.29
N TRP A 29 34.54 -32.92 11.50
CA TRP A 29 35.34 -33.06 12.71
C TRP A 29 35.67 -34.53 12.99
N ALA A 30 34.66 -35.41 12.94
CA ALA A 30 34.86 -36.84 13.15
C ALA A 30 35.78 -37.48 12.10
N ALA A 31 35.68 -37.05 10.84
CA ALA A 31 36.58 -37.52 9.79
C ALA A 31 38.01 -37.03 9.95
N ALA A 32 38.22 -35.81 10.44
CA ALA A 32 39.56 -35.27 10.70
C ALA A 32 40.25 -36.07 11.81
N GLU A 33 39.57 -36.31 12.93
CA GLU A 33 40.10 -37.13 14.04
C GLU A 33 40.33 -38.58 13.59
N ALA A 34 39.42 -39.17 12.79
CA ALA A 34 39.60 -40.53 12.28
C ALA A 34 40.81 -40.66 11.34
N ARG A 35 41.11 -39.62 10.54
CA ARG A 35 42.27 -39.58 9.65
C ARG A 35 43.58 -39.46 10.43
N GLU A 36 43.60 -38.65 11.48
CA GLU A 36 44.79 -38.44 12.32
C GLU A 36 45.18 -39.70 13.10
N ILE A 37 44.20 -40.46 13.57
CA ILE A 37 44.42 -41.71 14.31
C ILE A 37 44.92 -42.84 13.40
N GLY A 38 44.61 -42.80 12.10
CA GLY A 38 45.02 -43.81 11.13
C GLY A 38 44.26 -45.13 11.29
N TYR A 39 44.98 -46.25 11.43
CA TYR A 39 44.38 -47.58 11.47
C TYR A 39 43.41 -47.73 12.65
N GLY A 40 42.17 -48.16 12.38
CA GLY A 40 41.12 -48.28 13.39
C GLY A 40 40.49 -46.95 13.84
N GLY A 41 40.93 -45.81 13.32
CA GLY A 41 40.46 -44.48 13.70
C GLY A 41 38.94 -44.29 13.56
N VAL A 42 38.34 -44.81 12.49
CA VAL A 42 36.88 -44.75 12.28
C VAL A 42 36.12 -45.47 13.39
N SER A 43 36.59 -46.65 13.82
CA SER A 43 35.95 -47.43 14.88
C SER A 43 36.09 -46.76 16.24
N ILE A 44 37.25 -46.14 16.51
CA ILE A 44 37.54 -45.40 17.73
C ILE A 44 36.66 -44.14 17.82
N VAL A 45 36.58 -43.36 16.74
CA VAL A 45 35.77 -42.14 16.68
C VAL A 45 34.28 -42.46 16.76
N ALA A 46 33.80 -43.51 16.09
CA ALA A 46 32.40 -43.94 16.21
C ALA A 46 32.03 -44.27 17.66
N ARG A 47 32.89 -45.00 18.37
CA ARG A 47 32.69 -45.35 19.79
C ARG A 47 32.77 -44.14 20.73
N ALA A 48 33.55 -43.13 20.38
CA ALA A 48 33.70 -41.90 21.16
C ALA A 48 32.51 -40.93 20.98
N THR A 49 32.01 -40.81 19.75
CA THR A 49 31.05 -39.77 19.33
C THR A 49 29.61 -40.25 19.19
N GLY A 50 29.40 -41.57 19.06
CA GLY A 50 28.10 -42.16 18.73
C GLY A 50 27.68 -42.00 17.27
N LEU A 51 28.54 -41.43 16.41
CA LEU A 51 28.25 -41.29 14.98
C LEU A 51 28.36 -42.64 14.26
N ALA A 52 27.49 -42.86 13.28
CA ALA A 52 27.56 -44.04 12.41
C ALA A 52 28.89 -44.06 11.63
N ARG A 53 29.48 -45.26 11.48
CA ARG A 53 30.74 -45.42 10.70
C ARG A 53 30.59 -44.91 9.27
N SER A 54 29.43 -45.13 8.66
CA SER A 54 29.10 -44.62 7.31
C SER A 54 29.18 -43.09 7.22
N THR A 55 28.75 -42.37 8.27
CA THR A 55 28.85 -40.91 8.37
C THR A 55 30.32 -40.46 8.44
N ILE A 56 31.16 -41.16 9.20
CA ILE A 56 32.60 -40.86 9.30
C ILE A 56 33.30 -41.14 7.95
N HIS A 57 33.00 -42.25 7.29
CA HIS A 57 33.51 -42.55 5.95
C HIS A 57 33.05 -41.52 4.90
N ALA A 58 31.81 -41.07 4.97
CA ALA A 58 31.32 -39.98 4.11
C ALA A 58 32.10 -38.68 4.38
N GLY A 59 32.41 -38.37 5.63
CA GLY A 59 33.26 -37.23 5.99
C GLY A 59 34.70 -37.36 5.46
N LEU A 60 35.30 -38.57 5.50
CA LEU A 60 36.63 -38.81 4.93
C LEU A 60 36.65 -38.56 3.42
N ARG A 61 35.60 -38.97 2.70
CA ARG A 61 35.41 -38.63 1.28
C ARG A 61 35.18 -37.13 1.06
N ASP A 62 34.48 -36.45 1.96
CA ASP A 62 34.29 -35.00 1.88
C ASP A 62 35.62 -34.23 2.14
N LEU A 63 36.58 -34.83 2.85
CA LEU A 63 37.91 -34.24 3.12
C LEU A 63 38.90 -34.37 1.95
N THR A 64 38.67 -35.27 0.99
CA THR A 64 39.51 -35.38 -0.22
C THR A 64 39.18 -34.33 -1.28
N ALA A 65 38.04 -33.65 -1.14
CA ALA A 65 37.66 -32.55 -2.03
C ALA A 65 38.54 -31.30 -1.83
N THR A 66 38.81 -30.57 -2.90
CA THR A 66 39.62 -29.34 -2.88
C THR A 66 39.01 -28.26 -1.98
N ARG A 67 39.84 -27.33 -1.46
CA ARG A 67 39.37 -26.21 -0.61
C ARG A 67 38.23 -25.42 -1.25
N ARG A 68 38.30 -25.14 -2.57
CA ARG A 68 37.23 -24.45 -3.32
C ARG A 68 35.92 -25.23 -3.33
N GLN A 69 35.95 -26.55 -3.56
CA GLN A 69 34.76 -27.41 -3.52
C GLN A 69 34.14 -27.47 -2.12
N ARG A 70 34.98 -27.50 -1.07
CA ARG A 70 34.51 -27.50 0.32
C ARG A 70 33.86 -26.18 0.73
N VAL A 71 34.38 -25.04 0.28
CA VAL A 71 33.79 -23.70 0.49
C VAL A 71 32.46 -23.57 -0.24
N LYS A 72 32.39 -23.94 -1.53
CA LYS A 72 31.14 -23.89 -2.31
C LYS A 72 30.05 -24.79 -1.74
N ALA A 73 30.43 -25.97 -1.26
CA ALA A 73 29.50 -26.83 -0.55
C ALA A 73 29.05 -26.16 0.76
N ALA A 74 29.91 -25.44 1.49
CA ALA A 74 29.64 -24.86 2.82
C ALA A 74 28.52 -23.81 2.84
N GLU A 75 28.20 -23.22 1.69
CA GLU A 75 27.05 -22.33 1.51
C GLU A 75 25.70 -23.03 1.73
N ARG A 76 25.66 -24.38 1.72
CA ARG A 76 24.46 -25.17 1.96
C ARG A 76 24.70 -26.28 2.99
N ILE A 77 23.78 -26.39 3.95
CA ILE A 77 23.81 -27.46 4.97
C ILE A 77 23.53 -28.84 4.33
N ARG A 78 22.67 -28.89 3.29
CA ARG A 78 22.28 -30.11 2.58
C ARG A 78 22.83 -30.13 1.14
N ARG A 79 23.07 -31.34 0.58
CA ARG A 79 23.46 -31.53 -0.82
C ARG A 79 22.37 -31.02 -1.78
N ALA A 80 22.77 -30.60 -2.98
CA ALA A 80 21.81 -30.29 -4.04
C ALA A 80 20.90 -31.50 -4.31
N GLY A 81 19.58 -31.29 -4.36
CA GLY A 81 18.58 -32.36 -4.49
C GLY A 81 18.07 -32.96 -3.18
N ALA A 82 18.68 -32.65 -2.03
CA ALA A 82 18.20 -33.10 -0.72
C ALA A 82 17.20 -32.08 -0.13
N GLY A 83 15.93 -32.23 -0.51
CA GLY A 83 14.80 -31.44 -0.03
C GLY A 83 13.46 -32.11 -0.37
N ARG A 84 12.35 -31.57 0.16
CA ARG A 84 11.00 -32.04 -0.21
C ARG A 84 10.84 -31.86 -1.73
N ARG A 85 10.50 -32.94 -2.44
CA ARG A 85 10.26 -32.89 -3.89
C ARG A 85 9.12 -31.91 -4.18
N PRO A 86 9.17 -31.16 -5.30
CA PRO A 86 8.08 -30.29 -5.71
C PRO A 86 6.77 -31.08 -5.76
N LEU A 87 5.67 -30.46 -5.32
CA LEU A 87 4.37 -31.14 -5.26
C LEU A 87 3.89 -31.57 -6.67
N THR A 88 4.30 -30.84 -7.70
CA THR A 88 4.08 -31.17 -9.12
C THR A 88 4.75 -32.46 -9.58
N THR A 89 5.74 -32.97 -8.84
CA THR A 89 6.37 -34.27 -9.13
C THR A 89 5.60 -35.42 -8.47
N SER A 90 4.96 -35.19 -7.33
CA SER A 90 4.11 -36.18 -6.66
C SER A 90 2.67 -36.19 -7.18
N ASP A 91 2.23 -35.08 -7.76
CA ASP A 91 0.90 -34.88 -8.32
C ASP A 91 1.04 -34.19 -9.69
N PRO A 92 1.21 -34.97 -10.77
CA PRO A 92 1.42 -34.42 -12.11
C PRO A 92 0.20 -33.70 -12.67
N ALA A 93 -1.01 -34.09 -12.23
CA ALA A 93 -2.28 -33.53 -12.71
C ALA A 93 -2.63 -32.18 -12.05
N LEU A 94 -2.02 -31.86 -10.90
CA LEU A 94 -2.22 -30.62 -10.16
C LEU A 94 -2.16 -29.34 -11.03
N LEU A 95 -1.16 -29.24 -11.91
CA LEU A 95 -0.99 -28.05 -12.74
C LEU A 95 -2.12 -27.93 -13.76
N ALA A 96 -2.53 -29.04 -14.37
CA ALA A 96 -3.65 -29.08 -15.31
C ALA A 96 -4.98 -28.75 -14.62
N ALA A 97 -5.23 -29.31 -13.43
CA ALA A 97 -6.42 -28.99 -12.62
C ALA A 97 -6.47 -27.51 -12.22
N LEU A 98 -5.33 -26.93 -11.83
CA LEU A 98 -5.22 -25.50 -11.52
C LEU A 98 -5.53 -24.63 -12.75
N LEU A 99 -5.01 -24.97 -13.93
CA LEU A 99 -5.29 -24.25 -15.16
C LEU A 99 -6.77 -24.36 -15.59
N ALA A 100 -7.38 -25.53 -15.43
CA ALA A 100 -8.81 -25.73 -15.72
C ALA A 100 -9.73 -24.89 -14.81
N LEU A 101 -9.37 -24.73 -13.53
CA LEU A 101 -10.07 -23.83 -12.60
C LEU A 101 -9.95 -22.34 -13.00
N ILE A 102 -8.84 -21.98 -13.65
CA ILE A 102 -8.63 -20.63 -14.18
C ILE A 102 -9.41 -20.42 -15.48
N GLU A 103 -9.40 -21.40 -16.39
CA GLU A 103 -10.12 -21.36 -17.66
C GLU A 103 -11.65 -21.31 -17.46
N SER A 104 -12.20 -22.14 -16.56
CA SER A 104 -13.64 -22.15 -16.23
C SER A 104 -14.17 -20.85 -15.60
N THR A 105 -13.28 -19.97 -15.13
CA THR A 105 -13.63 -18.67 -14.55
C THR A 105 -13.23 -17.47 -15.42
N THR A 106 -12.71 -17.74 -16.62
CA THR A 106 -12.29 -16.71 -17.57
C THR A 106 -13.48 -16.19 -18.37
N ARG A 107 -13.76 -14.88 -18.31
CA ARG A 107 -14.66 -14.21 -19.25
C ARG A 107 -13.84 -13.70 -20.44
N GLY A 108 -14.01 -14.31 -21.62
CA GLY A 108 -13.37 -13.86 -22.86
C GLY A 108 -13.05 -15.00 -23.83
N ASP A 109 -12.84 -14.62 -25.09
CA ASP A 109 -12.57 -15.46 -26.27
C ASP A 109 -11.38 -16.45 -26.06
N PRO A 110 -11.48 -17.74 -26.44
CA PRO A 110 -10.47 -18.78 -26.16
C PRO A 110 -9.06 -18.52 -26.70
N GLU A 111 -8.94 -17.65 -27.71
CA GLU A 111 -7.69 -17.32 -28.43
C GLU A 111 -6.96 -16.08 -27.85
N SER A 112 -7.48 -15.43 -26.80
CA SER A 112 -6.86 -14.21 -26.26
C SER A 112 -5.77 -14.49 -25.21
N PRO A 113 -4.57 -13.86 -25.29
CA PRO A 113 -3.43 -14.11 -24.38
C PRO A 113 -3.62 -13.57 -22.95
N LEU A 114 -4.81 -13.09 -22.59
CA LEU A 114 -5.13 -12.50 -21.28
C LEU A 114 -6.25 -13.31 -20.61
N ARG A 115 -5.85 -14.37 -19.90
CA ARG A 115 -6.74 -15.19 -19.07
C ARG A 115 -6.86 -14.58 -17.67
N TRP A 116 -8.08 -14.38 -17.19
CA TRP A 116 -8.36 -13.73 -15.90
C TRP A 116 -9.08 -14.68 -14.95
N THR A 117 -8.66 -14.70 -13.69
CA THR A 117 -9.33 -15.42 -12.60
C THR A 117 -9.66 -14.42 -11.49
N CYS A 118 -10.93 -14.41 -11.05
CA CYS A 118 -11.40 -13.61 -9.92
C CYS A 118 -11.22 -14.33 -8.57
N LYS A 119 -10.66 -15.54 -8.56
CA LYS A 119 -10.53 -16.38 -7.36
C LYS A 119 -9.20 -16.11 -6.66
N SER A 120 -9.25 -15.99 -5.34
CA SER A 120 -8.03 -15.87 -4.52
C SER A 120 -7.23 -17.18 -4.50
N THR A 121 -5.93 -17.11 -4.21
CA THR A 121 -5.09 -18.31 -4.06
C THR A 121 -5.54 -19.26 -2.95
N ALA A 122 -6.30 -18.76 -1.97
CA ALA A 122 -6.94 -19.59 -0.95
C ALA A 122 -8.11 -20.39 -1.52
N GLN A 123 -9.03 -19.73 -2.24
CA GLN A 123 -10.16 -20.41 -2.88
C GLN A 123 -9.72 -21.43 -3.93
N LEU A 124 -8.69 -21.10 -4.72
CA LEU A 124 -8.09 -22.05 -5.67
C LEU A 124 -7.48 -23.26 -4.94
N ALA A 125 -6.87 -23.06 -3.76
CA ALA A 125 -6.33 -24.16 -2.98
C ALA A 125 -7.42 -25.05 -2.38
N ASP A 126 -8.52 -24.45 -1.91
CA ASP A 126 -9.66 -25.18 -1.35
C ASP A 126 -10.36 -26.01 -2.43
N GLU A 127 -10.59 -25.45 -3.61
CA GLU A 127 -11.19 -26.16 -4.75
C GLU A 127 -10.29 -27.27 -5.28
N LEU A 128 -8.98 -27.04 -5.39
CA LEU A 128 -8.02 -28.09 -5.74
C LEU A 128 -8.01 -29.21 -4.70
N THR A 129 -8.07 -28.86 -3.42
CA THR A 129 -8.16 -29.84 -2.34
C THR A 129 -9.46 -30.66 -2.42
N GLN A 130 -10.58 -30.04 -2.78
CA GLN A 130 -11.85 -30.74 -3.06
C GLN A 130 -11.76 -31.67 -4.28
N GLN A 131 -10.98 -31.30 -5.29
CA GLN A 131 -10.67 -32.12 -6.47
C GLN A 131 -9.59 -33.19 -6.21
N ARG A 132 -9.28 -33.49 -4.93
CA ARG A 132 -8.27 -34.46 -4.49
C ARG A 132 -6.82 -34.09 -4.81
N HIS A 133 -6.55 -32.80 -5.01
CA HIS A 133 -5.21 -32.23 -5.15
C HIS A 133 -4.88 -31.37 -3.92
N PRO A 134 -4.46 -31.96 -2.77
CA PRO A 134 -4.26 -31.22 -1.53
C PRO A 134 -3.08 -30.25 -1.64
N VAL A 135 -3.38 -28.95 -1.69
CA VAL A 135 -2.39 -27.90 -1.88
C VAL A 135 -2.56 -26.73 -0.94
N SER A 136 -1.45 -26.08 -0.60
CA SER A 136 -1.51 -24.84 0.17
C SER A 136 -1.69 -23.62 -0.75
N PRO A 137 -2.30 -22.52 -0.27
CA PRO A 137 -2.39 -21.27 -1.02
C PRO A 137 -1.03 -20.71 -1.47
N ARG A 138 0.04 -21.00 -0.71
CA ARG A 138 1.41 -20.60 -1.04
C ARG A 138 1.95 -21.42 -2.22
N THR A 139 1.66 -22.71 -2.27
CA THR A 139 2.00 -23.58 -3.41
C THR A 139 1.27 -23.11 -4.67
N VAL A 140 -0.02 -22.78 -4.57
CA VAL A 140 -0.80 -22.22 -5.68
C VAL A 140 -0.17 -20.91 -6.19
N ALA A 141 0.22 -20.00 -5.30
CA ALA A 141 0.88 -18.75 -5.69
C ALA A 141 2.22 -18.98 -6.42
N THR A 142 2.99 -19.99 -6.00
CA THR A 142 4.24 -20.38 -6.68
C THR A 142 3.97 -20.98 -8.07
N LEU A 143 2.95 -21.84 -8.20
CA LEU A 143 2.58 -22.45 -9.48
C LEU A 143 2.06 -21.41 -10.47
N LEU A 144 1.21 -20.47 -10.02
CA LEU A 144 0.74 -19.35 -10.82
C LEU A 144 1.91 -18.50 -11.35
N LYS A 145 2.87 -18.14 -10.49
CA LYS A 145 4.07 -17.41 -10.91
C LYS A 145 4.91 -18.19 -11.91
N GLY A 146 5.07 -19.50 -11.71
CA GLY A 146 5.80 -20.38 -12.63
C GLY A 146 5.11 -20.51 -13.99
N ALA A 147 3.79 -20.44 -14.02
CA ALA A 147 2.97 -20.46 -15.25
C ALA A 147 2.79 -19.07 -15.89
N GLY A 148 3.55 -18.05 -15.45
CA GLY A 148 3.52 -16.70 -16.03
C GLY A 148 2.41 -15.78 -15.50
N TYR A 149 1.59 -16.23 -14.56
CA TYR A 149 0.57 -15.40 -13.92
C TYR A 149 1.17 -14.51 -12.84
N SER A 150 0.69 -13.27 -12.75
CA SER A 150 1.10 -12.33 -11.72
C SER A 150 -0.14 -11.65 -11.11
N LEU A 151 -0.01 -11.23 -9.85
CA LEU A 151 -1.03 -10.42 -9.18
C LEU A 151 -1.04 -9.04 -9.84
N GLN A 152 -1.98 -8.84 -10.76
CA GLN A 152 -2.22 -7.57 -11.39
C GLN A 152 -3.41 -6.91 -10.69
N ALA A 153 -3.20 -5.73 -10.10
CA ALA A 153 -4.31 -4.87 -9.73
C ALA A 153 -4.87 -4.25 -11.02
N ASN A 154 -6.19 -4.05 -11.10
CA ASN A 154 -6.80 -3.31 -12.20
C ASN A 154 -6.13 -1.94 -12.31
N ARG A 155 -5.26 -1.78 -13.31
CA ARG A 155 -4.66 -0.50 -13.64
C ARG A 155 -5.66 0.20 -14.56
N LYS A 156 -6.19 1.35 -14.13
CA LYS A 156 -6.99 2.23 -14.99
C LYS A 156 -6.06 2.78 -16.09
N THR A 157 -5.84 2.03 -17.16
CA THR A 157 -4.97 2.39 -18.29
C THR A 157 -5.72 2.97 -19.47
N ARG A 158 -7.05 2.83 -19.52
CA ARG A 158 -7.89 3.54 -20.49
C ARG A 158 -8.16 4.95 -19.97
N GLU A 159 -7.15 5.81 -20.05
CA GLU A 159 -7.35 7.26 -20.00
C GLU A 159 -7.92 7.72 -21.35
N GLY A 160 -8.88 8.64 -21.33
CA GLY A 160 -9.30 9.36 -22.53
C GLY A 160 -8.09 10.04 -23.20
N ALA A 161 -8.22 10.34 -24.49
CA ALA A 161 -7.16 10.85 -25.37
C ALA A 161 -6.10 11.69 -24.64
N SER A 162 -4.82 11.30 -24.79
CA SER A 162 -3.66 12.02 -24.24
C SER A 162 -3.78 13.51 -24.58
N HIS A 163 -4.16 14.34 -23.60
CA HIS A 163 -4.28 15.77 -23.83
C HIS A 163 -2.88 16.31 -24.17
N PRO A 164 -2.69 17.00 -25.31
CA PRO A 164 -1.38 17.47 -25.77
C PRO A 164 -0.62 18.26 -24.70
N ASP A 165 -1.36 19.07 -23.93
CA ASP A 165 -0.79 19.99 -22.95
C ASP A 165 -0.59 19.40 -21.54
N ARG A 166 -0.83 18.09 -21.34
CA ARG A 166 -0.74 17.46 -20.01
C ARG A 166 0.63 17.70 -19.36
N ASP A 167 1.70 17.42 -20.09
CA ASP A 167 3.06 17.51 -19.57
C ASP A 167 3.50 18.98 -19.41
N ALA A 168 2.98 19.89 -20.23
CA ALA A 168 3.20 21.33 -20.09
C ALA A 168 2.53 21.87 -18.81
N GLN A 169 1.29 21.45 -18.53
CA GLN A 169 0.58 21.81 -17.31
C GLN A 169 1.26 21.27 -16.04
N PHE A 170 1.77 20.04 -16.07
CA PHE A 170 2.55 19.51 -14.93
C PHE A 170 3.85 20.29 -14.69
N ARG A 171 4.56 20.69 -15.76
CA ARG A 171 5.76 21.53 -15.63
C ARG A 171 5.41 22.90 -15.06
N TYR A 172 4.33 23.52 -15.52
CA TYR A 172 3.83 24.80 -15.02
C TYR A 172 3.50 24.74 -13.52
N LEU A 173 2.68 23.75 -13.12
CA LEU A 173 2.34 23.48 -11.71
C LEU A 173 3.59 23.26 -10.86
N THR A 174 4.54 22.45 -11.33
CA THR A 174 5.78 22.15 -10.60
C THR A 174 6.62 23.42 -10.40
N GLY A 175 6.70 24.30 -11.40
CA GLY A 175 7.37 25.59 -11.30
C GLY A 175 6.74 26.49 -10.24
N LEU A 176 5.41 26.65 -10.25
CA LEU A 176 4.68 27.44 -9.26
C LEU A 176 4.86 26.90 -7.84
N ILE A 177 4.70 25.59 -7.66
CA ILE A 177 4.88 24.92 -6.36
C ILE A 177 6.30 25.18 -5.84
N THR A 178 7.31 25.03 -6.68
CA THR A 178 8.72 25.26 -6.32
C THR A 178 8.95 26.71 -5.88
N ALA A 179 8.42 27.68 -6.64
CA ALA A 179 8.54 29.10 -6.29
C ALA A 179 7.84 29.44 -4.96
N CYS A 180 6.65 28.87 -4.71
CA CYS A 180 5.94 29.04 -3.44
C CYS A 180 6.74 28.43 -2.27
N HIS A 181 7.33 27.24 -2.44
CA HIS A 181 8.17 26.63 -1.39
C HIS A 181 9.40 27.46 -1.08
N GLN A 182 10.10 28.00 -2.09
CA GLN A 182 11.25 28.90 -1.88
C GLN A 182 10.85 30.16 -1.09
N ARG A 183 9.66 30.69 -1.35
CA ARG A 183 9.10 31.86 -0.63
C ARG A 183 8.42 31.50 0.69
N ARG A 184 8.43 30.23 1.10
CA ARG A 184 7.73 29.70 2.29
C ARG A 184 6.24 30.04 2.32
N GLN A 185 5.62 30.07 1.14
CA GLN A 185 4.18 30.28 0.99
C GLN A 185 3.44 28.94 1.09
N PRO A 186 2.20 28.94 1.61
CA PRO A 186 1.40 27.73 1.69
C PRO A 186 0.99 27.24 0.30
N THR A 187 1.14 25.94 0.09
CA THR A 187 0.67 25.25 -1.10
C THR A 187 -0.15 24.03 -0.68
N ILE A 188 -1.41 23.99 -1.07
CA ILE A 188 -2.34 22.91 -0.74
C ILE A 188 -2.84 22.19 -1.98
N SER A 189 -3.09 20.90 -1.80
CA SER A 189 -3.72 20.01 -2.77
C SER A 189 -5.07 19.59 -2.21
N VAL A 190 -6.14 19.81 -2.97
CA VAL A 190 -7.53 19.61 -2.54
C VAL A 190 -8.24 18.64 -3.45
N ASP A 191 -9.09 17.79 -2.87
CA ASP A 191 -9.93 16.85 -3.60
C ASP A 191 -11.04 16.27 -2.71
N THR A 192 -12.11 15.78 -3.33
CA THR A 192 -13.19 15.04 -2.65
C THR A 192 -12.98 13.54 -2.81
N LYS A 193 -12.96 12.82 -1.69
CA LYS A 193 -12.99 11.36 -1.73
C LYS A 193 -14.37 10.86 -2.16
N LYS A 194 -14.42 9.66 -2.74
CA LYS A 194 -15.69 8.95 -3.00
C LYS A 194 -16.58 8.97 -1.73
N LYS A 195 -17.88 9.20 -1.93
CA LYS A 195 -18.91 9.15 -0.89
C LYS A 195 -18.92 7.76 -0.26
N GLU A 196 -18.87 7.71 1.06
CA GLU A 196 -18.92 6.47 1.84
C GLU A 196 -20.28 6.36 2.55
N LEU A 197 -20.79 5.13 2.64
CA LEU A 197 -22.02 4.84 3.39
C LEU A 197 -21.67 4.70 4.89
N VAL A 198 -22.46 5.33 5.75
CA VAL A 198 -22.26 5.29 7.21
C VAL A 198 -23.14 4.20 7.79
N GLY A 199 -22.53 3.22 8.45
CA GLY A 199 -23.19 2.06 9.02
C GLY A 199 -22.28 0.84 9.12
N ASP A 200 -22.84 -0.27 9.61
CA ASP A 200 -22.15 -1.56 9.74
C ASP A 200 -21.94 -2.25 8.38
N PHE A 201 -21.45 -1.54 7.37
CA PHE A 201 -21.24 -2.10 6.05
C PHE A 201 -19.92 -2.87 5.97
N LYS A 202 -19.90 -3.89 5.10
CA LYS A 202 -18.71 -4.71 4.87
C LYS A 202 -17.65 -3.91 4.10
N ASN A 203 -16.74 -3.29 4.82
CA ASN A 203 -15.54 -2.71 4.23
C ASN A 203 -14.51 -3.79 3.90
N GLY A 204 -14.00 -3.78 2.66
CA GLY A 204 -13.00 -4.73 2.20
C GLY A 204 -11.72 -4.67 3.04
N GLY A 205 -11.33 -5.79 3.63
CA GLY A 205 -10.12 -5.91 4.45
C GLY A 205 -10.22 -7.06 5.45
N ARG A 206 -9.09 -7.44 6.06
CA ARG A 206 -9.04 -8.42 7.16
C ARG A 206 -8.26 -7.81 8.31
N GLU A 207 -8.83 -7.80 9.51
CA GLU A 207 -8.19 -7.33 10.74
C GLU A 207 -8.02 -8.51 11.69
N TRP A 208 -6.90 -8.57 12.41
CA TRP A 208 -6.65 -9.59 13.41
C TRP A 208 -7.55 -9.35 14.62
N ARG A 209 -8.31 -10.38 15.01
CA ARG A 209 -9.25 -10.36 16.13
C ARG A 209 -9.15 -11.67 16.92
N PRO A 210 -9.56 -11.67 18.21
CA PRO A 210 -9.75 -12.90 18.96
C PRO A 210 -10.59 -13.91 18.17
N GLN A 211 -10.16 -15.17 18.18
CA GLN A 211 -10.80 -16.23 17.43
C GLN A 211 -12.28 -16.36 17.83
N GLY A 212 -13.18 -16.43 16.84
CA GLY A 212 -14.62 -16.57 17.06
C GLY A 212 -15.39 -15.26 17.31
N GLN A 213 -14.75 -14.09 17.23
CA GLN A 213 -15.39 -12.78 17.43
C GLN A 213 -15.36 -11.88 16.18
N PRO A 214 -15.99 -12.28 15.04
CA PRO A 214 -16.15 -11.38 13.91
C PRO A 214 -17.11 -10.23 14.27
N LEU A 215 -16.85 -9.02 13.78
CA LEU A 215 -17.85 -7.95 13.87
C LEU A 215 -19.02 -8.29 12.93
N PRO A 216 -20.26 -8.34 13.42
CA PRO A 216 -21.41 -8.44 12.54
C PRO A 216 -21.49 -7.19 11.67
N VAL A 217 -21.62 -7.38 10.36
CA VAL A 217 -21.81 -6.33 9.36
C VAL A 217 -23.04 -6.66 8.53
N ARG A 218 -23.83 -5.65 8.16
CA ARG A 218 -25.01 -5.78 7.31
C ARG A 218 -24.59 -6.29 5.92
N VAL A 219 -25.38 -7.22 5.39
CA VAL A 219 -25.15 -7.88 4.09
C VAL A 219 -25.56 -6.99 2.90
N HIS A 220 -26.40 -5.98 3.15
CA HIS A 220 -26.97 -5.12 2.13
C HIS A 220 -26.63 -3.64 2.36
N ASP A 221 -26.19 -2.96 1.29
CA ASP A 221 -25.81 -1.54 1.25
C ASP A 221 -27.02 -0.59 1.20
N PHE A 222 -28.00 -0.78 2.09
CA PHE A 222 -29.12 0.16 2.20
C PHE A 222 -28.73 1.35 3.07
N LEU A 223 -28.90 2.57 2.54
CA LEU A 223 -28.71 3.82 3.27
C LEU A 223 -29.50 3.76 4.58
N ASP A 224 -28.81 3.85 5.72
CA ASP A 224 -29.51 4.00 6.99
C ASP A 224 -30.07 5.43 7.05
N PRO A 225 -31.41 5.63 7.10
CA PRO A 225 -32.01 6.96 7.04
C PRO A 225 -31.55 7.88 8.19
N ALA A 226 -31.10 7.31 9.30
CA ALA A 226 -30.63 8.05 10.47
C ALA A 226 -29.13 8.40 10.40
N LEU A 227 -28.29 7.59 9.73
CA LEU A 227 -26.84 7.79 9.64
C LEU A 227 -26.38 8.37 8.30
N GLY A 228 -27.17 8.26 7.23
CA GLY A 228 -26.91 8.92 5.95
C GLY A 228 -25.59 8.51 5.29
N LYS A 229 -24.90 9.50 4.71
CA LYS A 229 -23.66 9.34 3.92
C LYS A 229 -22.58 10.28 4.43
N ALA A 230 -21.33 9.86 4.35
CA ALA A 230 -20.18 10.70 4.67
C ALA A 230 -19.43 11.07 3.40
N ILE A 231 -19.13 12.36 3.25
CA ILE A 231 -18.39 12.92 2.12
C ILE A 231 -17.08 13.51 2.66
N PRO A 232 -15.97 12.77 2.60
CA PRO A 232 -14.68 13.27 3.05
C PRO A 232 -14.09 14.22 2.00
N TYR A 233 -13.96 15.50 2.34
CA TYR A 233 -13.22 16.48 1.55
C TYR A 233 -11.86 16.73 2.17
N GLY A 234 -10.80 16.49 1.41
CA GLY A 234 -9.43 16.57 1.89
C GLY A 234 -8.71 17.85 1.46
N VAL A 235 -7.89 18.37 2.34
CA VAL A 235 -6.92 19.44 2.09
C VAL A 235 -5.56 18.96 2.57
N TYR A 236 -4.60 18.83 1.66
CA TYR A 236 -3.27 18.33 1.97
C TYR A 236 -2.21 19.42 1.76
N ASP A 237 -1.49 19.76 2.83
CA ASP A 237 -0.37 20.70 2.83
C ASP A 237 0.88 20.03 2.26
N LEU A 238 1.31 20.49 1.07
CA LEU A 238 2.46 19.95 0.36
C LEU A 238 3.79 20.23 1.07
N ALA A 239 3.87 21.28 1.90
CA ALA A 239 5.10 21.70 2.56
C ALA A 239 5.36 20.94 3.85
N ASN A 240 4.31 20.67 4.63
CA ASN A 240 4.45 20.11 5.98
C ASN A 240 4.05 18.64 6.10
N ASN A 241 3.57 18.00 5.02
CA ASN A 241 3.05 16.63 5.04
C ASN A 241 1.94 16.47 6.09
N GLU A 242 0.99 17.42 6.08
CA GLU A 242 -0.18 17.41 6.96
C GLU A 242 -1.47 17.44 6.15
N GLY A 243 -2.51 16.78 6.66
CA GLY A 243 -3.83 16.75 6.04
C GLY A 243 -4.90 17.27 6.98
N TRP A 244 -5.87 17.99 6.41
CA TRP A 244 -7.17 18.24 7.02
C TRP A 244 -8.25 17.51 6.22
N VAL A 245 -9.21 16.89 6.88
CA VAL A 245 -10.36 16.29 6.22
C VAL A 245 -11.65 16.77 6.88
N SER A 246 -12.51 17.40 6.10
CA SER A 246 -13.88 17.72 6.52
C SER A 246 -14.79 16.58 6.09
N VAL A 247 -15.52 16.00 7.03
CA VAL A 247 -16.50 14.94 6.75
C VAL A 247 -17.86 15.59 6.64
N GLY A 248 -18.36 15.80 5.43
CA GLY A 248 -19.68 16.36 5.17
C GLY A 248 -20.78 15.29 5.24
N ILE A 249 -21.95 15.66 5.74
CA ILE A 249 -23.12 14.75 5.86
C ILE A 249 -24.22 15.02 4.82
N ASP A 250 -24.06 16.10 4.04
CA ASP A 250 -25.08 16.61 3.14
C ASP A 250 -24.67 16.45 1.65
N HIS A 251 -24.35 17.52 0.94
CA HIS A 251 -24.00 17.49 -0.48
C HIS A 251 -22.54 17.91 -0.73
N ASP A 252 -21.92 17.29 -1.74
CA ASP A 252 -20.62 17.70 -2.25
C ASP A 252 -20.79 18.92 -3.16
N THR A 253 -20.87 20.10 -2.54
CA THR A 253 -21.03 21.39 -3.23
C THR A 253 -19.73 22.18 -3.24
N ALA A 254 -19.64 23.17 -4.13
CA ALA A 254 -18.49 24.07 -4.15
C ALA A 254 -18.32 24.86 -2.84
N GLU A 255 -19.41 25.21 -2.17
CA GLU A 255 -19.37 25.86 -0.85
C GLU A 255 -18.81 24.94 0.23
N PHE A 256 -19.15 23.65 0.20
CA PHE A 256 -18.58 22.64 1.11
C PHE A 256 -17.07 22.50 0.90
N ALA A 257 -16.64 22.39 -0.37
CA ALA A 257 -15.22 22.33 -0.74
C ALA A 257 -14.43 23.54 -0.22
N VAL A 258 -14.95 24.76 -0.42
CA VAL A 258 -14.31 25.99 0.09
C VAL A 258 -14.37 26.06 1.62
N ASN A 259 -15.43 25.58 2.26
CA ASN A 259 -15.49 25.53 3.71
C ASN A 259 -14.42 24.58 4.30
N ALA A 260 -14.12 23.46 3.63
CA ALA A 260 -13.03 22.59 4.05
C ALA A 260 -11.67 23.32 4.02
N ILE A 261 -11.43 24.16 3.01
CA ILE A 261 -10.23 25.00 2.92
C ILE A 261 -10.22 26.06 4.03
N ARG A 262 -11.36 26.70 4.30
CA ARG A 262 -11.52 27.64 5.43
C ARG A 262 -11.17 27.00 6.77
N LEU A 263 -11.68 25.81 7.03
CA LEU A 263 -11.43 25.08 8.27
C LEU A 263 -9.95 24.71 8.40
N TRP A 264 -9.34 24.19 7.33
CA TRP A 264 -7.90 23.96 7.29
C TRP A 264 -7.10 25.23 7.58
N TRP A 265 -7.43 26.35 6.92
CA TRP A 265 -6.75 27.63 7.13
C TRP A 265 -6.85 28.10 8.58
N THR A 266 -8.07 28.07 9.14
CA THR A 266 -8.32 28.56 10.50
C THR A 266 -7.68 27.68 11.57
N ARG A 267 -7.71 26.35 11.39
CA ARG A 267 -7.26 25.39 12.41
C ARG A 267 -5.78 25.03 12.30
N MET A 268 -5.18 25.16 11.12
CA MET A 268 -3.82 24.71 10.82
C MET A 268 -3.01 25.77 10.07
N GLY A 269 -3.50 26.20 8.90
CA GLY A 269 -2.74 27.04 7.96
C GLY A 269 -2.29 28.39 8.54
N ARG A 270 -3.19 29.14 9.18
CA ARG A 270 -2.94 30.51 9.70
C ARG A 270 -1.82 30.54 10.74
N HIS A 271 -1.78 29.57 11.65
CA HIS A 271 -0.73 29.48 12.66
C HIS A 271 0.63 29.08 12.05
N ARG A 272 0.60 28.30 10.96
CA ARG A 272 1.80 27.81 10.29
C ARG A 272 2.42 28.84 9.34
N PHE A 273 1.57 29.64 8.70
CA PHE A 273 1.94 30.65 7.72
C PHE A 273 1.43 32.04 8.13
N PRO A 274 1.87 32.59 9.29
CA PRO A 274 1.26 33.79 9.88
C PRO A 274 1.47 35.08 9.09
N ARG A 275 2.46 35.12 8.19
CA ARG A 275 2.83 36.30 7.40
C ARG A 275 2.48 36.17 5.91
N THR A 276 1.86 35.08 5.50
CA THR A 276 1.53 34.91 4.08
C THR A 276 0.28 35.70 3.72
N ARG A 277 0.30 36.30 2.53
CA ARG A 277 -0.88 36.88 1.88
C ARG A 277 -1.26 36.11 0.62
N THR A 278 -0.58 35.01 0.34
CA THR A 278 -0.82 34.20 -0.85
C THR A 278 -1.02 32.74 -0.47
N LEU A 279 -1.89 32.05 -1.21
CA LEU A 279 -2.15 30.62 -1.07
C LEU A 279 -2.27 29.99 -2.46
N LEU A 280 -1.44 28.99 -2.74
CA LEU A 280 -1.54 28.20 -3.97
C LEU A 280 -2.40 26.95 -3.70
N ILE A 281 -3.43 26.75 -4.52
CA ILE A 281 -4.39 25.65 -4.42
C ILE A 281 -4.33 24.85 -5.72
N THR A 282 -3.96 23.57 -5.61
CA THR A 282 -4.04 22.63 -6.74
C THR A 282 -5.27 21.74 -6.56
N ALA A 283 -6.13 21.71 -7.57
CA ALA A 283 -7.39 20.97 -7.51
C ALA A 283 -7.59 20.08 -8.74
N ASP A 284 -8.38 19.03 -8.57
CA ASP A 284 -8.92 18.27 -9.69
C ASP A 284 -10.00 19.09 -10.39
N GLY A 285 -10.00 19.07 -11.72
CA GLY A 285 -10.97 19.83 -12.52
C GLY A 285 -12.40 19.26 -12.55
N GLY A 286 -12.74 18.34 -11.64
CA GLY A 286 -14.04 17.65 -11.60
C GLY A 286 -14.91 18.06 -10.41
N GLY A 287 -16.23 17.86 -10.56
CA GLY A 287 -17.17 17.99 -9.44
C GLY A 287 -17.28 19.39 -8.83
N SER A 288 -17.24 19.47 -7.50
CA SER A 288 -17.47 20.68 -6.70
C SER A 288 -16.40 21.76 -6.86
N ASN A 289 -15.18 21.38 -7.28
CA ASN A 289 -14.05 22.30 -7.46
C ASN A 289 -13.69 22.56 -8.93
N GLY A 290 -14.57 22.21 -9.88
CA GLY A 290 -14.25 22.36 -11.30
C GLY A 290 -13.95 23.80 -11.75
N PRO A 291 -13.04 24.02 -12.73
CA PRO A 291 -12.63 25.35 -13.21
C PRO A 291 -13.77 26.19 -13.78
N ARG A 292 -14.79 25.53 -14.34
CA ARG A 292 -15.98 26.17 -14.94
C ARG A 292 -17.05 26.51 -13.91
N SER A 293 -16.93 26.04 -12.67
CA SER A 293 -17.93 26.28 -11.63
C SER A 293 -17.88 27.74 -11.16
N ARG A 294 -18.98 28.47 -11.40
CA ARG A 294 -19.14 29.86 -10.94
C ARG A 294 -19.27 29.93 -9.42
N LEU A 295 -19.98 28.97 -8.83
CA LEU A 295 -20.15 28.86 -7.38
C LEU A 295 -18.80 28.64 -6.67
N TRP A 296 -17.92 27.83 -7.26
CA TRP A 296 -16.56 27.63 -6.76
C TRP A 296 -15.76 28.93 -6.72
N LYS A 297 -15.73 29.66 -7.83
CA LYS A 297 -15.03 30.95 -7.93
C LYS A 297 -15.61 32.00 -6.97
N TRP A 298 -16.93 32.05 -6.85
CA TRP A 298 -17.62 32.95 -5.91
C TRP A 298 -17.30 32.62 -4.44
N ALA A 299 -17.35 31.34 -4.07
CA ALA A 299 -17.03 30.91 -2.71
C ALA A 299 -15.56 31.18 -2.37
N LEU A 300 -14.64 30.95 -3.32
CA LEU A 300 -13.23 31.30 -3.17
C LEU A 300 -13.00 32.81 -3.02
N GLN A 301 -13.74 33.66 -3.73
CA GLN A 301 -13.66 35.10 -3.52
C GLN A 301 -14.01 35.48 -2.08
N ARG A 302 -15.07 34.91 -1.51
CA ARG A 302 -15.41 35.14 -0.11
C ARG A 302 -14.32 34.66 0.84
N LEU A 303 -13.67 33.53 0.52
CA LEU A 303 -12.52 33.05 1.29
C LEU A 303 -11.33 34.03 1.21
N ALA A 304 -11.06 34.57 0.02
CA ALA A 304 -10.01 35.55 -0.21
C ALA A 304 -10.27 36.83 0.59
N ASP A 305 -11.50 37.33 0.56
CA ASP A 305 -11.92 38.54 1.27
C ASP A 305 -11.84 38.36 2.80
N ASP A 306 -12.38 37.25 3.33
CA ASP A 306 -12.46 37.02 4.78
C ASP A 306 -11.09 36.88 5.45
N PHE A 307 -10.06 36.48 4.71
CA PHE A 307 -8.72 36.23 5.24
C PHE A 307 -7.64 37.13 4.65
N ASP A 308 -8.00 38.10 3.81
CA ASP A 308 -7.06 38.96 3.08
C ASP A 308 -5.97 38.14 2.35
N LEU A 309 -6.41 37.10 1.63
CA LEU A 309 -5.53 36.18 0.90
C LEU A 309 -5.74 36.31 -0.59
N THR A 310 -4.63 36.44 -1.32
CA THR A 310 -4.58 36.21 -2.76
C THR A 310 -4.48 34.71 -3.03
N LEU A 311 -5.52 34.15 -3.64
CA LEU A 311 -5.61 32.73 -3.93
C LEU A 311 -5.16 32.48 -5.37
N SER A 312 -4.14 31.65 -5.58
CA SER A 312 -3.78 31.15 -6.91
C SER A 312 -4.32 29.74 -7.06
N ILE A 313 -5.21 29.51 -8.03
CA ILE A 313 -5.85 28.22 -8.27
C ILE A 313 -5.29 27.65 -9.56
N CYS A 314 -4.84 26.40 -9.52
CA CYS A 314 -4.36 25.67 -10.69
C CYS A 314 -5.04 24.30 -10.77
N HIS A 315 -5.74 24.05 -11.87
CA HIS A 315 -6.43 22.78 -12.10
C HIS A 315 -5.54 21.77 -12.79
N LEU A 316 -5.64 20.51 -12.37
CA LEU A 316 -5.00 19.39 -13.05
C LEU A 316 -5.72 19.08 -14.38
N PRO A 317 -4.99 18.60 -15.42
CA PRO A 317 -5.61 18.25 -16.70
C PRO A 317 -6.73 17.21 -16.54
N PRO A 318 -7.74 17.21 -17.43
CA PRO A 318 -8.80 16.19 -17.40
C PRO A 318 -8.23 14.76 -17.41
N GLY A 319 -8.83 13.86 -16.62
CA GLY A 319 -8.40 12.47 -16.52
C GLY A 319 -7.11 12.24 -15.71
N THR A 320 -6.56 13.28 -15.07
CA THR A 320 -5.31 13.18 -14.29
C THR A 320 -5.49 13.17 -12.78
N SER A 321 -6.71 12.91 -12.27
CA SER A 321 -7.00 12.85 -10.83
C SER A 321 -6.08 11.91 -10.04
N LYS A 322 -5.63 10.81 -10.68
CA LYS A 322 -4.62 9.91 -10.10
C LYS A 322 -3.31 10.61 -9.75
N TRP A 323 -2.93 11.66 -10.46
CA TRP A 323 -1.68 12.40 -10.25
C TRP A 323 -1.80 13.49 -9.21
N ASN A 324 -3.00 13.73 -8.68
CA ASN A 324 -3.18 14.65 -7.57
C ASN A 324 -2.48 14.11 -6.32
N LYS A 325 -1.64 14.94 -5.70
CA LYS A 325 -0.79 14.50 -4.59
C LYS A 325 -1.60 14.06 -3.39
N ILE A 326 -2.76 14.67 -3.14
CA ILE A 326 -3.67 14.29 -2.07
C ILE A 326 -4.18 12.84 -2.17
N GLU A 327 -4.42 12.33 -3.38
CA GLU A 327 -4.92 10.96 -3.57
C GLU A 327 -3.89 9.93 -3.05
N HIS A 328 -2.62 10.15 -3.38
CA HIS A 328 -1.53 9.27 -2.96
C HIS A 328 -1.02 9.52 -1.54
N ARG A 329 -1.01 10.78 -1.08
CA ARG A 329 -0.40 11.19 0.19
C ARG A 329 -1.37 11.24 1.35
N LEU A 330 -2.67 11.35 1.10
CA LEU A 330 -3.69 11.43 2.13
C LEU A 330 -4.71 10.29 1.98
N PHE A 331 -5.42 10.25 0.84
CA PHE A 331 -6.54 9.33 0.68
C PHE A 331 -6.17 7.86 0.59
N SER A 332 -5.01 7.52 0.02
CA SER A 332 -4.49 6.14 0.02
C SER A 332 -4.28 5.59 1.43
N PHE A 333 -3.74 6.40 2.35
CA PHE A 333 -3.50 5.99 3.74
C PHE A 333 -4.80 5.93 4.55
N ILE A 334 -5.72 6.87 4.32
CA ILE A 334 -7.07 6.82 4.90
C ILE A 334 -7.78 5.52 4.45
N SER A 335 -7.76 5.20 3.16
CA SER A 335 -8.31 3.95 2.63
C SER A 335 -7.69 2.72 3.27
N GLN A 336 -6.37 2.73 3.53
CA GLN A 336 -5.67 1.62 4.19
C GLN A 336 -6.14 1.46 5.65
N ASN A 337 -6.32 2.55 6.38
CA ASN A 337 -6.76 2.53 7.78
C ASN A 337 -8.23 2.14 7.96
N TRP A 338 -9.04 2.31 6.92
CA TRP A 338 -10.44 1.87 6.90
C TRP A 338 -10.63 0.38 6.58
N ARG A 339 -9.59 -0.29 6.04
CA ARG A 339 -9.70 -1.69 5.63
C ARG A 339 -10.11 -2.59 6.80
N GLY A 340 -11.25 -3.27 6.64
CA GLY A 340 -11.77 -4.22 7.61
C GLY A 340 -12.42 -3.61 8.85
N LYS A 341 -12.59 -2.27 8.91
CA LYS A 341 -13.27 -1.59 10.02
C LYS A 341 -14.65 -1.08 9.56
N PRO A 342 -15.73 -1.41 10.27
CA PRO A 342 -17.05 -0.87 9.96
C PRO A 342 -17.09 0.63 10.33
N LEU A 343 -17.70 1.43 9.46
CA LEU A 343 -17.88 2.87 9.65
C LEU A 343 -19.19 3.13 10.40
N VAL A 344 -19.25 2.62 11.62
CA VAL A 344 -20.47 2.53 12.45
C VAL A 344 -21.12 3.89 12.76
N SER A 345 -20.35 4.98 12.68
CA SER A 345 -20.83 6.34 12.92
C SER A 345 -19.95 7.38 12.25
N HIS A 346 -20.48 8.60 12.09
CA HIS A 346 -19.71 9.78 11.67
C HIS A 346 -18.48 10.03 12.55
N GLN A 347 -18.63 9.86 13.87
CA GLN A 347 -17.52 10.02 14.80
C GLN A 347 -16.45 8.94 14.60
N ALA A 348 -16.85 7.70 14.31
CA ALA A 348 -15.90 6.64 13.99
C ALA A 348 -15.12 6.97 12.71
N ILE A 349 -15.79 7.51 11.67
CA ILE A 349 -15.12 7.96 10.44
C ILE A 349 -14.10 9.06 10.74
N VAL A 350 -14.50 10.10 11.47
CA VAL A 350 -13.61 11.21 11.86
C VAL A 350 -12.41 10.68 12.65
N ASN A 351 -12.64 9.82 13.64
CA ASN A 351 -11.58 9.25 14.47
C ASN A 351 -10.62 8.38 13.65
N LEU A 352 -11.13 7.56 12.73
CA LEU A 352 -10.30 6.72 11.86
C LEU A 352 -9.47 7.54 10.88
N ILE A 353 -10.02 8.64 10.35
CA ILE A 353 -9.26 9.57 9.52
C ILE A 353 -8.18 10.26 10.36
N ALA A 354 -8.53 10.79 11.53
CA ALA A 354 -7.61 11.50 12.41
C ALA A 354 -6.49 10.59 12.96
N ALA A 355 -6.76 9.30 13.13
CA ALA A 355 -5.76 8.30 13.52
C ALA A 355 -4.77 7.94 12.39
N THR A 356 -4.96 8.49 11.19
CA THR A 356 -4.07 8.21 10.05
C THR A 356 -2.71 8.85 10.23
N THR A 357 -1.71 8.01 10.49
CA THR A 357 -0.29 8.39 10.55
C THR A 357 0.56 7.48 9.66
N THR A 358 1.69 7.99 9.18
CA THR A 358 2.65 7.23 8.37
C THR A 358 4.04 7.29 8.99
N ARG A 359 4.91 6.33 8.63
CA ARG A 359 6.34 6.35 9.02
C ARG A 359 7.07 7.60 8.51
N THR A 360 6.56 8.25 7.47
CA THR A 360 7.09 9.51 6.93
C THR A 360 6.57 10.75 7.67
N GLY A 361 5.79 10.57 8.75
CA GLY A 361 5.32 11.66 9.61
C GLY A 361 4.04 12.35 9.16
N LEU A 362 3.21 11.72 8.32
CA LEU A 362 1.90 12.29 7.95
C LEU A 362 1.05 12.48 9.21
N ARG A 363 0.52 13.69 9.39
CA ARG A 363 -0.48 13.99 10.44
C ARG A 363 -1.78 14.42 9.79
N VAL A 364 -2.87 13.75 10.15
CA VAL A 364 -4.20 14.08 9.64
C VAL A 364 -5.08 14.56 10.78
N LYS A 365 -5.72 15.71 10.60
CA LYS A 365 -6.82 16.16 11.45
C LYS A 365 -8.12 16.02 10.68
N ALA A 366 -9.18 15.62 11.36
CA ALA A 366 -10.51 15.52 10.76
C ALA A 366 -11.57 16.11 11.67
N ALA A 367 -12.61 16.67 11.07
CA ALA A 367 -13.78 17.15 11.79
C ALA A 367 -15.05 16.90 10.98
N LEU A 368 -16.16 16.72 11.69
CA LEU A 368 -17.48 16.64 11.08
C LEU A 368 -17.93 18.04 10.66
N ASP A 369 -18.46 18.15 9.44
CA ASP A 369 -19.16 19.34 8.97
C ASP A 369 -20.66 19.06 8.92
N THR A 370 -21.38 19.62 9.90
CA THR A 370 -22.83 19.47 10.06
C THR A 370 -23.63 20.55 9.34
N ARG A 371 -22.97 21.44 8.58
CA ARG A 371 -23.64 22.48 7.81
C ARG A 371 -24.44 21.87 6.66
N ARG A 372 -25.54 22.52 6.32
CA ARG A 372 -26.36 22.20 5.15
C ARG A 372 -25.92 23.07 3.98
N TYR A 373 -25.81 22.46 2.81
CA TYR A 373 -25.36 23.15 1.59
C TYR A 373 -26.44 23.01 0.52
N GLU A 374 -26.98 24.14 0.08
CA GLU A 374 -27.97 24.17 -0.99
C GLU A 374 -27.37 23.64 -2.29
N THR A 375 -28.09 22.74 -2.95
CA THR A 375 -27.73 22.23 -4.27
C THR A 375 -28.18 23.20 -5.35
N ALA A 376 -27.47 23.21 -6.49
CA ALA A 376 -27.81 24.01 -7.67
C ALA A 376 -27.94 25.53 -7.42
N ARG A 377 -27.25 26.07 -6.41
CA ARG A 377 -27.22 27.51 -6.16
C ARG A 377 -26.69 28.28 -7.38
N HIS A 378 -27.52 29.16 -7.91
CA HIS A 378 -27.18 30.00 -9.05
C HIS A 378 -26.38 31.24 -8.60
N VAL A 379 -25.32 31.58 -9.34
CA VAL A 379 -24.54 32.81 -9.13
C VAL A 379 -24.86 33.78 -10.27
N PRO A 380 -25.61 34.86 -10.03
CA PRO A 380 -25.97 35.85 -11.05
C PRO A 380 -24.76 36.47 -11.76
N ASP A 381 -24.94 36.90 -13.00
CA ASP A 381 -23.89 37.53 -13.81
C ASP A 381 -23.29 38.77 -13.18
N GLU A 382 -24.13 39.62 -12.59
CA GLU A 382 -23.69 40.83 -11.90
C GLU A 382 -22.74 40.52 -10.72
N VAL A 383 -23.04 39.44 -9.98
CA VAL A 383 -22.22 39.02 -8.84
C VAL A 383 -20.90 38.42 -9.34
N PHE A 384 -20.96 37.65 -10.41
CA PHE A 384 -19.77 37.01 -10.99
C PHE A 384 -18.82 38.02 -11.63
N ALA A 385 -19.35 39.06 -12.28
CA ALA A 385 -18.55 40.13 -12.88
C ALA A 385 -17.78 40.96 -11.84
N ARG A 386 -18.25 41.01 -10.59
CA ARG A 386 -17.59 41.70 -9.48
C ARG A 386 -16.46 40.91 -8.82
N LEU A 387 -16.22 39.66 -9.24
CA LEU A 387 -15.14 38.84 -8.71
C LEU A 387 -13.79 39.32 -9.26
N ARG A 388 -12.75 39.41 -8.42
CA ARG A 388 -11.41 39.85 -8.81
C ARG A 388 -10.58 38.67 -9.31
N ILE A 389 -11.00 38.10 -10.42
CA ILE A 389 -10.36 36.94 -11.04
C ILE A 389 -9.42 37.40 -12.15
N ALA A 390 -8.15 37.07 -12.04
CA ALA A 390 -7.14 37.28 -13.08
C ALA A 390 -6.71 35.92 -13.66
N PRO A 391 -7.07 35.57 -14.90
CA PRO A 391 -6.58 34.35 -15.54
C PRO A 391 -5.07 34.42 -15.74
N HIS A 392 -4.38 33.28 -15.62
CA HIS A 392 -2.95 33.20 -15.91
C HIS A 392 -2.71 33.21 -17.42
N ALA A 393 -1.54 33.66 -17.85
CA ALA A 393 -1.16 33.66 -19.26
C ALA A 393 -1.13 32.24 -19.88
N PHE A 394 -0.84 31.22 -19.07
CA PHE A 394 -0.79 29.83 -19.47
C PHE A 394 -2.05 29.09 -18.97
N HIS A 395 -2.89 28.61 -19.89
CA HIS A 395 -4.20 27.98 -19.62
C HIS A 395 -5.04 28.76 -18.59
N GLY A 396 -5.40 30.01 -18.92
CA GLY A 396 -6.19 30.89 -18.04
C GLY A 396 -7.60 30.36 -17.68
N ASP A 397 -8.07 29.35 -18.41
CA ASP A 397 -9.29 28.60 -18.13
C ASP A 397 -9.10 27.60 -16.96
N TRP A 398 -7.87 27.12 -16.74
CA TRP A 398 -7.50 26.18 -15.66
C TRP A 398 -6.69 26.85 -14.55
N ASN A 399 -6.05 27.96 -14.83
CA ASN A 399 -5.12 28.62 -13.93
C ASN A 399 -5.54 30.08 -13.76
N TYR A 400 -5.86 30.48 -12.54
CA TYR A 400 -6.32 31.84 -12.26
C TYR A 400 -6.01 32.26 -10.83
N THR A 401 -5.88 33.56 -10.63
CA THR A 401 -5.68 34.20 -9.33
C THR A 401 -6.94 34.94 -8.91
N ILE A 402 -7.32 34.84 -7.65
CA ILE A 402 -8.39 35.61 -7.02
C ILE A 402 -7.77 36.51 -5.95
N ALA A 403 -7.91 37.82 -6.11
CA ALA A 403 -7.44 38.80 -5.14
C ALA A 403 -8.59 39.22 -4.19
N PRO A 404 -8.30 39.60 -2.94
CA PRO A 404 -9.33 40.18 -2.06
C PRO A 404 -9.88 41.49 -2.64
N ARG A 405 -11.14 41.79 -2.34
CA ARG A 405 -11.86 42.98 -2.85
C ARG A 405 -11.60 44.27 -2.08
N HIS A 406 -10.96 44.18 -0.91
CA HIS A 406 -10.67 45.31 -0.04
C HIS A 406 -9.38 46.04 -0.41
#